data_AF-A0A4Q3V910-F1
#
_entry.id   AF-A0A4Q3V910-F1
#
_cell.length_a   1.000
_cell.length_b   1.000
_cell.length_c   1.000
_cell.angle_alpha   90.00
_cell.angle_beta   90.00
_cell.angle_gamma   90.00
#
_symmetry.space_group_name_H-M   'P 1'
#
loop_
_entity.id
_entity.type
_entity.pdbx_description
1 polymer ?
#
loop_
_entity_poly.entity_id
_entity_poly.type
_entity_poly.pdbx_seq_one_letter_code
_entity_poly.pdbx_strand_id
1 'polypeptide(L)'
;MKRIAFLPLLLAFAPGPTLAQDAGTDALSPTQRKMCEETPCQRDLRVILRGKEGGTFDRTFKVFPPTAMGSGFIVVAGQTVHVEAEVVGDKLANYKAVTAVVHPERTITAEFKQQADGGMLLTVDNPFPKALKFRMGIMPLDKESLYATSSCPIEAGLKNFESWPYPIFQVVLTAGHFPEGDATGCVE
;
A
#
# COMPACT_ATOMS: atom_id res chain seq x y z
N MET A 1 -66.15 3.09 40.41
CA MET A 1 -65.46 2.34 39.33
C MET A 1 -65.45 3.20 38.07
N LYS A 2 -64.31 3.79 37.69
CA LYS A 2 -64.17 4.55 36.44
C LYS A 2 -62.80 4.24 35.82
N ARG A 3 -62.85 3.93 34.53
CA ARG A 3 -61.86 3.19 33.73
C ARG A 3 -60.59 4.01 33.46
N ILE A 4 -59.42 3.38 33.57
CA ILE A 4 -58.15 3.89 33.05
C ILE A 4 -57.94 3.27 31.67
N ALA A 5 -57.91 4.09 30.62
CA ALA A 5 -57.59 3.68 29.27
C ALA A 5 -56.09 3.85 29.03
N PHE A 6 -55.40 2.76 28.72
CA PHE A 6 -54.00 2.78 28.28
C PHE A 6 -53.96 3.07 26.78
N LEU A 7 -53.26 4.14 26.41
CA LEU A 7 -53.00 4.53 25.02
C LEU A 7 -51.63 3.97 24.61
N PRO A 8 -51.53 3.16 23.53
CA PRO A 8 -50.25 2.64 23.08
C PRO A 8 -49.49 3.72 22.29
N LEU A 9 -48.27 4.03 22.74
CA LEU A 9 -47.35 4.94 22.05
C LEU A 9 -46.64 4.16 20.93
N LEU A 10 -47.04 4.40 19.68
CA LEU A 10 -46.37 3.91 18.48
C LEU A 10 -45.06 4.70 18.26
N LEU A 11 -43.92 4.07 18.55
CA LEU A 11 -42.59 4.55 18.16
C LEU A 11 -42.41 4.35 16.65
N ALA A 12 -42.49 5.44 15.88
CA ALA A 12 -42.16 5.47 14.47
C ALA A 12 -40.64 5.35 14.30
N PHE A 13 -40.17 4.21 13.77
CA PHE A 13 -38.81 4.08 13.25
C PHE A 13 -38.69 4.90 11.98
N ALA A 14 -38.00 6.04 12.07
CA ALA A 14 -37.58 6.78 10.88
C ALA A 14 -36.42 6.01 10.21
N PRO A 15 -36.50 5.69 8.90
CA PRO A 15 -35.35 5.17 8.17
C PRO A 15 -34.26 6.24 8.17
N GLY A 16 -33.13 5.91 8.80
CA GLY A 16 -31.95 6.78 8.79
C GLY A 16 -31.46 7.02 7.36
N PRO A 17 -30.88 8.20 7.07
CA PRO A 17 -30.34 8.48 5.75
C PRO A 17 -29.24 7.46 5.43
N THR A 18 -29.49 6.67 4.38
CA THR A 18 -28.46 5.84 3.76
C THR A 18 -27.44 6.80 3.16
N LEU A 19 -26.24 6.89 3.76
CA LEU A 19 -25.10 7.55 3.14
C LEU A 19 -24.75 6.77 1.88
N ALA A 20 -25.26 7.23 0.74
CA ALA A 20 -24.78 6.84 -0.56
C ALA A 20 -23.27 7.16 -0.59
N GLN A 21 -22.45 6.12 -0.62
CA GLN A 21 -21.03 6.27 -0.92
C GLN A 21 -20.95 6.77 -2.36
N ASP A 22 -20.59 8.04 -2.53
CA ASP A 22 -20.16 8.56 -3.82
C ASP A 22 -19.03 7.67 -4.33
N ALA A 23 -19.36 6.83 -5.31
CA ALA A 23 -18.40 6.12 -6.11
C ALA A 23 -17.60 7.19 -6.84
N GLY A 24 -16.39 7.47 -6.32
CA GLY A 24 -15.46 8.43 -6.89
C GLY A 24 -15.39 8.24 -8.40
N THR A 25 -15.62 9.33 -9.13
CA THR A 25 -15.71 9.37 -10.59
C THR A 25 -14.60 8.55 -11.26
N ASP A 26 -14.99 7.57 -12.07
CA ASP A 26 -14.13 6.66 -12.86
C ASP A 26 -13.19 7.37 -13.87
N ALA A 27 -13.22 8.70 -13.96
CA ALA A 27 -12.46 9.47 -14.93
C ALA A 27 -11.05 9.80 -14.41
N LEU A 28 -10.03 9.28 -15.10
CA LEU A 28 -8.63 9.67 -14.88
C LEU A 28 -8.44 11.19 -15.05
N SER A 29 -7.75 11.81 -14.11
CA SER A 29 -7.22 13.17 -14.30
C SER A 29 -6.29 13.21 -15.53
N PRO A 30 -6.13 14.38 -16.19
CA PRO A 30 -5.19 14.53 -17.31
C PRO A 30 -3.77 14.06 -16.95
N THR A 31 -3.32 14.35 -15.73
CA THR A 31 -2.02 13.91 -15.20
C THR A 31 -1.91 12.39 -15.12
N GLN A 32 -2.94 11.72 -14.60
CA GLN A 32 -2.96 10.26 -14.53
C GLN A 32 -2.98 9.63 -15.92
N ARG A 33 -3.73 10.19 -16.88
CA ARG A 33 -3.73 9.69 -18.26
C ARG A 33 -2.34 9.72 -18.88
N LYS A 34 -1.66 10.87 -18.80
CA LYS A 34 -0.30 11.01 -19.31
C LYS A 34 0.67 10.02 -18.66
N MET A 35 0.58 9.85 -17.33
CA MET A 35 1.41 8.87 -16.63
C MET A 35 1.15 7.43 -17.12
N CYS A 36 -0.11 7.07 -17.35
CA CYS A 36 -0.49 5.75 -17.85
C CYS A 36 -0.13 5.50 -19.33
N GLU A 37 0.12 6.55 -20.11
CA GLU A 37 0.61 6.46 -21.49
C GLU A 37 2.11 6.13 -21.54
N GLU A 38 2.89 6.68 -20.60
CA GLU A 38 4.34 6.46 -20.50
C GLU A 38 4.67 5.14 -19.80
N THR A 39 3.94 4.80 -18.72
CA THR A 39 4.14 3.57 -17.95
C THR A 39 2.80 2.90 -17.66
N PRO A 40 2.64 1.58 -17.90
CA PRO A 40 1.38 0.90 -17.67
C PRO A 40 0.86 1.06 -16.23
N CYS A 41 -0.28 1.74 -16.11
CA CYS A 41 -1.02 1.82 -14.86
C CYS A 41 -1.66 0.48 -14.48
N GLN A 42 -1.85 0.30 -13.18
CA GLN A 42 -2.60 -0.82 -12.64
C GLN A 42 -4.09 -0.64 -12.97
N ARG A 43 -4.79 -1.75 -13.21
CA ARG A 43 -6.21 -1.77 -13.62
C ARG A 43 -7.02 -2.68 -12.72
N ASP A 44 -8.25 -2.27 -12.45
CA ASP A 44 -9.22 -2.99 -11.62
C ASP A 44 -8.60 -3.49 -10.30
N LEU A 45 -7.78 -2.64 -9.68
CA LEU A 45 -7.08 -2.96 -8.45
C LEU A 45 -8.09 -3.00 -7.31
N ARG A 46 -8.39 -4.19 -6.79
CA ARG A 46 -9.26 -4.35 -5.62
C ARG A 46 -8.43 -4.43 -4.35
N VAL A 47 -8.81 -3.65 -3.35
CA VAL A 47 -8.19 -3.61 -2.03
C VAL A 47 -9.26 -3.93 -0.99
N ILE A 48 -8.98 -4.94 -0.17
CA ILE A 48 -9.83 -5.38 0.92
C ILE A 48 -9.01 -5.33 2.22
N LEU A 49 -9.44 -4.52 3.17
CA LEU A 49 -8.77 -4.34 4.47
C LEU A 49 -9.78 -4.29 5.60
N ARG A 50 -9.45 -4.91 6.73
CA ARG A 50 -10.14 -4.67 8.01
C ARG A 50 -9.66 -3.35 8.60
N GLY A 51 -10.60 -2.45 8.90
CA GLY A 51 -10.35 -1.19 9.60
C GLY A 51 -10.07 -1.40 11.09
N LYS A 52 -9.53 -0.38 11.75
CA LYS A 52 -9.21 -0.40 13.20
C LYS A 52 -10.44 -0.69 14.08
N GLU A 53 -11.62 -0.25 13.64
CA GLU A 53 -12.90 -0.40 14.38
C GLU A 53 -13.70 -1.63 13.93
N GLY A 54 -13.08 -2.59 13.23
CA GLY A 54 -13.74 -3.80 12.74
C GLY A 54 -14.56 -3.64 11.46
N GLY A 55 -14.69 -2.41 10.92
CA GLY A 55 -15.24 -2.17 9.59
C GLY A 55 -14.40 -2.81 8.48
N THR A 56 -14.95 -2.93 7.27
CA THR A 56 -14.21 -3.41 6.08
C THR A 56 -14.12 -2.31 5.05
N PHE A 57 -12.91 -2.01 4.60
CA PHE A 57 -12.66 -1.24 3.40
C PHE A 57 -12.57 -2.22 2.23
N ASP A 58 -13.53 -2.13 1.30
CA ASP A 58 -13.53 -2.89 0.05
C ASP A 58 -13.74 -1.90 -1.08
N ARG A 59 -12.68 -1.65 -1.85
CA ARG A 59 -12.67 -0.71 -2.95
C ARG A 59 -11.98 -1.30 -4.16
N THR A 60 -12.54 -1.04 -5.33
CA THR A 60 -11.90 -1.34 -6.61
C THR A 60 -11.55 -0.03 -7.30
N PHE A 61 -10.29 0.14 -7.64
CA PHE A 61 -9.78 1.26 -8.41
C PHE A 61 -9.71 0.85 -9.87
N LYS A 62 -10.54 1.45 -10.73
CA LYS A 62 -10.52 1.16 -12.17
C LYS A 62 -9.17 1.41 -12.80
N VAL A 63 -8.50 2.48 -12.35
CA VAL A 63 -7.13 2.78 -12.71
C VAL A 63 -6.39 3.26 -11.48
N PHE A 64 -5.17 2.78 -11.32
CA PHE A 64 -4.30 3.13 -10.21
C PHE A 64 -2.88 3.39 -10.74
N PRO A 65 -2.08 4.27 -10.10
CA PRO A 65 -0.73 4.57 -10.56
C PRO A 65 0.13 3.32 -10.86
N PRO A 66 1.10 3.42 -11.77
CA PRO A 66 1.99 2.31 -12.09
C PRO A 66 2.70 1.76 -10.86
N THR A 67 2.98 0.46 -10.87
CA THR A 67 3.72 -0.20 -9.79
C THR A 67 5.12 0.37 -9.64
N ALA A 68 5.84 0.63 -10.73
CA ALA A 68 7.17 1.21 -10.72
C ALA A 68 7.17 2.55 -11.46
N MET A 69 7.86 3.55 -10.90
CA MET A 69 7.95 4.89 -11.47
C MET A 69 9.32 5.46 -11.16
N GLY A 70 10.15 5.64 -12.20
CA GLY A 70 11.42 6.41 -12.17
C GLY A 70 12.38 6.06 -11.03
N SER A 71 12.14 6.62 -9.84
CA SER A 71 12.96 6.54 -8.64
C SER A 71 12.41 5.61 -7.54
N GLY A 72 11.35 4.84 -7.80
CA GLY A 72 10.78 3.92 -6.82
C GLY A 72 9.61 3.09 -7.31
N PHE A 73 8.92 2.45 -6.38
CA PHE A 73 7.75 1.61 -6.65
C PHE A 73 6.74 1.63 -5.52
N ILE A 74 5.51 1.22 -5.81
CA ILE A 74 4.37 1.20 -4.90
C ILE A 74 3.93 -0.25 -4.70
N VAL A 75 3.65 -0.62 -3.46
CA VAL A 75 3.02 -1.89 -3.09
C VAL A 75 1.71 -1.56 -2.38
N VAL A 76 0.58 -1.95 -2.99
CA VAL A 76 -0.74 -1.77 -2.40
C VAL A 76 -1.10 -2.98 -1.57
N ALA A 77 -1.91 -2.80 -0.52
CA ALA A 77 -2.32 -3.89 0.35
C ALA A 77 -2.96 -5.04 -0.43
N GLY A 78 -2.53 -6.26 -0.11
CA GLY A 78 -2.92 -7.50 -0.78
C GLY A 78 -2.05 -7.88 -1.98
N GLN A 79 -1.11 -7.03 -2.40
CA GLN A 79 -0.27 -7.30 -3.56
C GLN A 79 1.04 -8.02 -3.23
N THR A 80 1.52 -8.76 -4.23
CA THR A 80 2.92 -9.10 -4.41
C THR A 80 3.36 -8.48 -5.73
N VAL A 81 4.46 -7.74 -5.73
CA VAL A 81 5.03 -7.09 -6.90
C VAL A 81 6.46 -7.53 -7.12
N HIS A 82 6.87 -7.63 -8.38
CA HIS A 82 8.25 -7.89 -8.79
C HIS A 82 8.78 -6.69 -9.56
N VAL A 83 9.91 -6.16 -9.12
CA VAL A 83 10.49 -4.92 -9.65
C VAL A 83 11.96 -5.15 -9.96
N GLU A 84 12.31 -5.07 -11.24
CA GLU A 84 13.70 -4.98 -11.67
C GLU A 84 14.24 -3.58 -11.39
N ALA A 85 15.50 -3.49 -10.96
CA ALA A 85 16.21 -2.23 -10.81
C ALA A 85 17.67 -2.36 -11.26
N GLU A 86 18.25 -1.25 -11.70
CA GLU A 86 19.66 -1.17 -12.10
C GLU A 86 20.48 -0.53 -10.98
N VAL A 87 21.69 -1.03 -10.77
CA VAL A 87 22.65 -0.44 -9.85
C VAL A 87 23.43 0.67 -10.57
N VAL A 88 23.30 1.90 -10.09
CA VAL A 88 24.03 3.08 -10.58
C VAL A 88 24.80 3.69 -9.41
N GLY A 89 26.07 3.34 -9.30
CA GLY A 89 26.90 3.73 -8.15
C GLY A 89 26.45 3.02 -6.86
N ASP A 90 26.07 3.82 -5.85
CA ASP A 90 25.57 3.38 -4.56
C ASP A 90 24.03 3.26 -4.50
N LYS A 91 23.35 3.49 -5.62
CA LYS A 91 21.89 3.63 -5.70
C LYS A 91 21.27 2.66 -6.68
N LEU A 92 19.98 2.41 -6.48
CA LEU A 92 19.10 1.78 -7.44
C LEU A 92 18.40 2.83 -8.31
N ALA A 93 18.28 2.53 -9.59
CA ALA A 93 17.61 3.37 -10.58
C ALA A 93 16.82 2.51 -11.58
N ASN A 94 16.09 3.16 -12.48
CA ASN A 94 15.41 2.53 -13.61
C ASN A 94 14.46 1.40 -13.19
N TYR A 95 13.67 1.65 -12.14
CA TYR A 95 12.72 0.69 -11.61
C TYR A 95 11.69 0.29 -12.68
N LYS A 96 11.51 -1.02 -12.86
CA LYS A 96 10.57 -1.59 -13.83
C LYS A 96 9.79 -2.73 -13.21
N ALA A 97 8.47 -2.61 -13.19
CA ALA A 97 7.61 -3.70 -12.77
C ALA A 97 7.63 -4.81 -13.83
N VAL A 98 7.76 -6.06 -13.38
CA VAL A 98 7.74 -7.25 -14.22
C VAL A 98 6.68 -8.23 -13.74
N THR A 99 6.05 -8.94 -14.67
CA THR A 99 5.00 -9.93 -14.36
C THR A 99 5.56 -11.30 -13.98
N ALA A 100 6.84 -11.55 -14.29
CA ALA A 100 7.55 -12.79 -13.99
C ALA A 100 9.01 -12.49 -13.65
N VAL A 101 9.57 -13.25 -12.72
CA VAL A 101 10.98 -13.15 -12.33
C VAL A 101 11.84 -13.94 -13.31
N VAL A 102 12.36 -13.25 -14.33
CA VAL A 102 13.32 -13.82 -15.30
C VAL A 102 14.76 -13.58 -14.85
N HIS A 103 15.00 -12.47 -14.13
CA HIS A 103 16.32 -12.02 -13.68
C HIS A 103 16.36 -11.89 -12.15
N PRO A 104 16.42 -13.02 -11.41
CA PRO A 104 16.36 -13.01 -9.94
C PRO A 104 17.49 -12.20 -9.28
N GLU A 105 18.62 -12.02 -9.95
CA GLU A 105 19.79 -11.25 -9.49
C GLU A 105 19.56 -9.74 -9.41
N ARG A 106 18.48 -9.23 -10.02
CA ARG A 106 18.14 -7.79 -10.03
C ARG A 106 16.66 -7.52 -9.80
N THR A 107 15.89 -8.54 -9.46
CA THR A 107 14.44 -8.43 -9.23
C THR A 107 14.16 -8.44 -7.74
N ILE A 108 13.68 -7.30 -7.22
CA ILE A 108 13.14 -7.17 -5.88
C ILE A 108 11.70 -7.70 -5.89
N THR A 109 11.35 -8.62 -5.00
CA THR A 109 9.95 -8.94 -4.69
C THR A 109 9.54 -8.26 -3.41
N ALA A 110 8.40 -7.58 -3.46
CA ALA A 110 7.76 -7.01 -2.29
C ALA A 110 6.33 -7.51 -2.15
N GLU A 111 5.95 -7.90 -0.95
CA GLU A 111 4.63 -8.42 -0.60
C GLU A 111 4.08 -7.61 0.57
N PHE A 112 2.85 -7.11 0.41
CA PHE A 112 2.21 -6.31 1.44
C PHE A 112 0.85 -6.86 1.81
N LYS A 113 0.70 -7.37 3.03
CA LYS A 113 -0.51 -8.09 3.46
C LYS A 113 -0.98 -7.66 4.83
N GLN A 114 -2.30 -7.74 5.03
CA GLN A 114 -2.89 -7.62 6.35
C GLN A 114 -2.82 -8.97 7.08
N GLN A 115 -2.29 -8.95 8.30
CA GLN A 115 -2.20 -10.10 9.20
C GLN A 115 -3.54 -10.36 9.89
N ALA A 116 -3.66 -11.49 10.60
CA ALA A 116 -4.91 -11.92 11.23
C ALA A 116 -5.41 -10.93 12.30
N ASP A 117 -4.49 -10.31 13.04
CA ASP A 117 -4.77 -9.27 14.06
C ASP A 117 -5.16 -7.91 13.47
N GLY A 118 -5.14 -7.76 12.13
CA GLY A 118 -5.45 -6.50 11.44
C GLY A 118 -4.25 -5.59 11.23
N GLY A 119 -3.07 -5.95 11.77
CA GLY A 119 -1.81 -5.31 11.46
C GLY A 119 -1.38 -5.55 10.02
N MET A 120 -0.36 -4.83 9.57
CA MET A 120 0.18 -4.92 8.22
C MET A 120 1.61 -5.42 8.25
N LEU A 121 1.95 -6.30 7.31
CA LEU A 121 3.29 -6.82 7.11
C LEU A 121 3.73 -6.54 5.69
N LEU A 122 4.84 -5.82 5.55
CA LEU A 122 5.60 -5.70 4.31
C LEU A 122 6.79 -6.65 4.38
N THR A 123 6.93 -7.53 3.40
CA THR A 123 8.11 -8.34 3.18
C THR A 123 8.80 -7.88 1.90
N VAL A 124 10.10 -7.62 1.96
CA VAL A 124 10.90 -7.19 0.81
C VAL A 124 12.15 -8.06 0.73
N ASP A 125 12.43 -8.66 -0.43
CA ASP A 125 13.70 -9.31 -0.68
C ASP A 125 14.74 -8.37 -1.29
N ASN A 126 16.00 -8.64 -0.99
CA ASN A 126 17.14 -7.97 -1.58
C ASN A 126 17.93 -8.95 -2.46
N PRO A 127 17.87 -8.83 -3.79
CA PRO A 127 18.60 -9.71 -4.69
C PRO A 127 20.09 -9.33 -4.85
N PHE A 128 20.51 -8.17 -4.32
CA PHE A 128 21.82 -7.60 -4.55
C PHE A 128 22.87 -8.10 -3.55
N PRO A 129 24.17 -8.04 -3.89
CA PRO A 129 25.25 -8.55 -3.04
C PRO A 129 25.62 -7.62 -1.87
N LYS A 130 24.80 -6.61 -1.57
CA LYS A 130 25.03 -5.61 -0.52
C LYS A 130 23.71 -5.34 0.21
N ALA A 131 23.80 -4.95 1.48
CA ALA A 131 22.62 -4.52 2.23
C ALA A 131 21.91 -3.36 1.50
N LEU A 132 20.58 -3.41 1.41
CA LEU A 132 19.76 -2.45 0.68
C LEU A 132 18.85 -1.69 1.65
N LYS A 133 18.74 -0.37 1.50
CA LYS A 133 17.86 0.47 2.32
C LYS A 133 16.98 1.36 1.45
N PHE A 134 15.72 1.53 1.85
CA PHE A 134 14.76 2.39 1.16
C PHE A 134 14.30 3.55 2.05
N ARG A 135 14.04 4.69 1.42
CA ARG A 135 13.10 5.68 1.97
C ARG A 135 11.69 5.19 1.67
N MET A 136 10.81 5.31 2.65
CA MET A 136 9.44 4.81 2.51
C MET A 136 8.41 5.90 2.80
N GLY A 137 7.26 5.78 2.16
CA GLY A 137 6.04 6.51 2.50
C GLY A 137 4.91 5.53 2.71
N ILE A 138 4.20 5.61 3.83
CA ILE A 138 3.01 4.79 4.09
C ILE A 138 1.75 5.64 4.03
N MET A 139 0.65 5.09 3.51
CA MET A 139 -0.67 5.72 3.56
C MET A 139 -1.58 4.87 4.45
N PRO A 140 -1.72 5.21 5.75
CA PRO A 140 -2.71 4.59 6.62
C PRO A 140 -4.12 4.68 6.02
N LEU A 141 -4.96 3.70 6.31
CA LEU A 141 -6.32 3.66 5.74
C LEU A 141 -7.21 4.84 6.17
N ASP A 142 -6.91 5.46 7.30
CA ASP A 142 -7.62 6.59 7.90
C ASP A 142 -7.04 7.96 7.51
N LYS A 143 -6.11 8.00 6.55
CA LYS A 143 -5.41 9.22 6.13
C LYS A 143 -5.32 9.31 4.60
N GLU A 144 -5.42 10.53 4.09
CA GLU A 144 -5.32 10.80 2.64
C GLU A 144 -3.88 11.11 2.19
N SER A 145 -2.94 11.22 3.13
CA SER A 145 -1.55 11.63 2.88
C SER A 145 -0.55 10.51 3.17
N LEU A 146 0.59 10.55 2.47
CA LEU A 146 1.76 9.70 2.78
C LEU A 146 2.50 10.24 4.01
N TYR A 147 2.85 9.32 4.92
CA TYR A 147 3.74 9.56 6.05
C TYR A 147 5.11 9.00 5.74
N ALA A 148 6.14 9.82 5.91
CA ALA A 148 7.52 9.40 5.69
C ALA A 148 7.95 8.41 6.78
N THR A 149 8.69 7.38 6.37
CA THR A 149 9.37 6.40 7.22
C THR A 149 10.56 5.82 6.43
N SER A 150 11.25 4.80 6.94
CA SER A 150 12.37 4.16 6.26
C SER A 150 12.39 2.66 6.53
N SER A 151 13.00 1.89 5.63
CA SER A 151 13.20 0.47 5.90
C SER A 151 14.39 0.28 6.83
N CYS A 152 14.35 -0.79 7.63
CA CYS A 152 15.56 -1.44 8.09
C CYS A 152 16.42 -1.83 6.87
N PRO A 153 17.75 -1.89 7.02
CA PRO A 153 18.60 -2.48 5.99
C PRO A 153 18.20 -3.93 5.75
N ILE A 154 18.06 -4.27 4.48
CA ILE A 154 17.78 -5.62 4.01
C ILE A 154 19.11 -6.23 3.62
N GLU A 155 19.61 -7.17 4.42
CA GLU A 155 20.90 -7.81 4.16
C GLU A 155 20.94 -8.50 2.78
N ALA A 156 22.15 -8.66 2.24
CA ALA A 156 22.37 -9.22 0.91
C ALA A 156 21.77 -10.62 0.75
N GLY A 157 20.93 -10.82 -0.27
CA GLY A 157 20.25 -12.09 -0.53
C GLY A 157 19.18 -12.47 0.49
N LEU A 158 18.86 -11.60 1.46
CA LEU A 158 17.90 -11.86 2.52
C LEU A 158 16.61 -11.07 2.33
N LYS A 159 15.63 -11.36 3.20
CA LYS A 159 14.36 -10.65 3.29
C LYS A 159 14.30 -9.85 4.58
N ASN A 160 13.63 -8.71 4.51
CA ASN A 160 13.26 -7.92 5.68
C ASN A 160 11.74 -7.94 5.87
N PHE A 161 11.32 -7.69 7.11
CA PHE A 161 9.94 -7.70 7.57
C PHE A 161 9.67 -6.38 8.30
N GLU A 162 8.83 -5.54 7.72
CA GLU A 162 8.35 -4.31 8.34
C GLU A 162 6.90 -4.51 8.77
N SER A 163 6.59 -4.22 10.03
CA SER A 163 5.25 -4.45 10.59
C SER A 163 4.66 -3.19 11.20
N TRP A 164 3.36 -2.98 11.00
CA TRP A 164 2.61 -1.88 11.60
C TRP A 164 1.34 -2.40 12.28
N PRO A 165 0.99 -1.91 13.49
CA PRO A 165 -0.16 -2.40 14.25
C PRO A 165 -1.50 -1.84 13.74
N TYR A 166 -1.56 -1.33 12.51
CA TYR A 166 -2.74 -0.71 11.93
C TYR A 166 -2.83 -0.91 10.41
N PRO A 167 -4.05 -0.88 9.83
CA PRO A 167 -4.24 -1.03 8.40
C PRO A 167 -3.63 0.13 7.62
N ILE A 168 -2.90 -0.22 6.56
CA ILE A 168 -2.23 0.70 5.65
C ILE A 168 -2.66 0.31 4.24
N PHE A 169 -3.08 1.31 3.47
CA PHE A 169 -3.55 1.14 2.10
C PHE A 169 -2.40 0.83 1.15
N GLN A 170 -1.28 1.57 1.23
CA GLN A 170 -0.12 1.38 0.37
C GLN A 170 1.19 1.75 1.07
N VAL A 171 2.29 1.19 0.56
CA VAL A 171 3.67 1.60 0.83
C VAL A 171 4.32 2.06 -0.47
N VAL A 172 5.03 3.17 -0.42
CA VAL A 172 5.85 3.70 -1.51
C VAL A 172 7.31 3.53 -1.11
N LEU A 173 8.09 2.78 -1.88
CA LEU A 173 9.51 2.56 -1.67
C LEU A 173 10.29 3.39 -2.68
N THR A 174 11.22 4.21 -2.20
CA THR A 174 11.99 5.16 -3.02
C THR A 174 13.44 5.20 -2.59
N ALA A 175 14.28 5.74 -3.47
CA ALA A 175 15.69 6.02 -3.16
C ALA A 175 16.42 4.80 -2.56
N GLY A 176 16.24 3.63 -3.18
CA GLY A 176 16.97 2.42 -2.82
C GLY A 176 18.47 2.67 -2.94
N HIS A 177 19.22 2.40 -1.88
CA HIS A 177 20.66 2.63 -1.83
C HIS A 177 21.36 1.60 -0.95
N PHE A 178 22.66 1.44 -1.16
CA PHE A 178 23.53 0.63 -0.31
C PHE A 178 24.10 1.53 0.80
N PRO A 179 23.70 1.38 2.07
CA PRO A 179 24.19 2.22 3.14
C PRO A 179 25.69 1.99 3.38
N GLU A 180 26.40 3.06 3.75
CA GLU A 180 27.79 3.00 4.20
C GLU A 180 27.86 2.97 5.74
N GLY A 181 28.85 2.26 6.31
CA GLY A 181 29.13 2.30 7.74
C GLY A 181 28.05 1.71 8.65
N ASP A 182 27.82 2.36 9.80
CA ASP A 182 26.88 1.98 10.85
C ASP A 182 25.45 2.51 10.63
N ALA A 183 25.13 2.99 9.42
CA ALA A 183 23.77 3.38 9.00
C ALA A 183 22.80 2.18 8.90
N THR A 184 23.08 1.11 9.64
CA THR A 184 22.37 -0.16 9.73
C THR A 184 21.16 -0.11 10.67
N GLY A 185 20.95 1.00 11.38
CA GLY A 185 19.79 1.19 12.25
C GLY A 185 18.48 1.31 11.46
N CYS A 186 17.45 0.63 11.95
CA CYS A 186 16.06 0.94 11.64
C CYS A 186 15.74 2.30 12.28
N VAL A 187 15.31 3.28 11.47
CA VAL A 187 14.83 4.57 12.00
C VAL A 187 13.31 4.54 11.86
N GLU A 188 12.64 4.44 13.00
CA GLU A 188 11.17 4.47 13.14
C GLU A 188 10.60 5.85 12.83
#